data_AF-A0A962QT28-F1
#
_entry.id   AF-A0A962QT28-F1
#
_cell.length_a   1.000
_cell.length_b   1.000
_cell.length_c   1.000
_cell.angle_alpha   90.00
_cell.angle_beta   90.00
_cell.angle_gamma   90.00
#
_symmetry.space_group_name_H-M   'P 1'
#
loop_
_entity.id
_entity.type
_entity.pdbx_description
1 polymer ?
#
loop_
_entity_poly.entity_id
_entity_poly.type
_entity_poly.pdbx_seq_one_letter_code
_entity_poly.pdbx_strand_id
1 'polypeptide(L)'
;MEQTLNSAARGVTGRQRRRAEPAPPAAEVVQAAKPAPSGRRGEFTPEQGQAVTRALLAALGCGLLFVAQRFGHTETPFLLTAIYLLASLLYLSFVSRHRSGMLWRRYVLIVLDLGIAAYLTGHFQQAGVAFYPLFLWVMIGNGIRYGQHYMQFATLFGLLGFSAAMAHSGFLWS
;
A
#
# COMPACT_ATOMS: atom_id res chain seq x y z
N MET A 1 15.46 65.81 -49.55
CA MET A 1 14.07 66.02 -49.09
C MET A 1 13.27 64.87 -49.66
N GLU A 2 13.30 63.74 -48.98
CA GLU A 2 12.24 63.34 -48.03
C GLU A 2 11.11 62.63 -48.76
N GLN A 3 11.27 61.32 -48.91
CA GLN A 3 10.24 60.32 -48.67
C GLN A 3 10.95 58.97 -48.61
N THR A 4 11.57 58.70 -47.45
CA THR A 4 11.04 57.76 -46.45
C THR A 4 11.16 56.30 -46.91
N LEU A 5 12.20 55.58 -46.47
CA LEU A 5 12.20 54.91 -45.16
C LEU A 5 10.99 53.98 -44.97
N ASN A 6 10.72 53.04 -45.89
CA ASN A 6 10.04 51.79 -45.52
C ASN A 6 10.08 50.72 -46.61
N SER A 7 11.23 50.08 -46.77
CA SER A 7 11.27 48.66 -47.14
C SER A 7 12.60 48.10 -46.69
N ALA A 8 12.79 48.21 -45.38
CA ALA A 8 13.53 47.20 -44.67
C ALA A 8 12.90 45.82 -44.95
N ALA A 9 13.76 44.81 -44.93
CA ALA A 9 13.40 43.42 -44.82
C ALA A 9 12.77 42.77 -46.05
N ARG A 10 13.64 42.20 -46.89
CA ARG A 10 13.61 40.75 -47.19
C ARG A 10 14.80 40.37 -48.08
N GLY A 11 15.70 39.55 -47.55
CA GLY A 11 16.64 38.80 -48.39
C GLY A 11 18.10 38.87 -48.00
N VAL A 12 18.45 39.01 -46.72
CA VAL A 12 19.84 38.87 -46.27
C VAL A 12 19.94 37.73 -45.26
N THR A 13 20.62 36.67 -45.72
CA THR A 13 21.40 35.70 -44.92
C THR A 13 20.70 34.97 -43.77
N GLY A 14 20.13 33.80 -44.08
CA GLY A 14 19.67 32.82 -43.09
C GLY A 14 20.50 31.53 -43.04
N ARG A 15 21.76 31.53 -43.50
CA ARG A 15 22.62 30.32 -43.56
C ARG A 15 23.79 30.30 -42.58
N GLN A 16 23.78 31.12 -41.54
CA GLN A 16 24.72 31.00 -40.43
C GLN A 16 24.05 31.33 -39.11
N ARG A 17 23.77 30.29 -38.32
CA ARG A 17 23.92 30.21 -36.86
C ARG A 17 23.39 28.85 -36.38
N ARG A 18 24.02 27.75 -36.82
CA ARG A 18 24.20 26.63 -35.87
C ARG A 18 25.19 27.15 -34.84
N ARG A 19 24.67 27.83 -33.81
CA ARG A 19 25.41 28.04 -32.58
C ARG A 19 25.82 26.64 -32.13
N ALA A 20 27.12 26.38 -32.08
CA ALA A 20 27.64 25.32 -31.24
C ALA A 20 27.13 25.64 -29.84
N GLU A 21 26.11 24.88 -29.42
CA GLU A 21 25.65 24.91 -28.05
C GLU A 21 26.87 24.50 -27.20
N PRO A 22 27.29 25.32 -26.21
CA PRO A 22 28.39 24.93 -25.35
C PRO A 22 28.00 23.61 -24.68
N ALA A 23 28.92 22.64 -24.69
CA ALA A 23 28.73 21.38 -24.01
C ALA A 23 28.24 21.66 -22.57
N PRO A 24 27.22 20.92 -22.08
CA PRO A 24 26.68 21.15 -20.75
C PRO A 24 27.82 21.12 -19.72
N PRO A 25 27.81 22.02 -18.73
CA PRO A 25 28.87 22.07 -17.72
C PRO A 25 29.03 20.69 -17.08
N ALA A 26 30.26 20.26 -16.81
CA ALA A 26 30.55 18.93 -16.26
C ALA A 26 29.72 18.59 -15.01
N ALA A 27 29.21 19.59 -14.28
CA ALA A 27 28.26 19.44 -13.18
C ALA A 27 26.91 18.81 -13.58
N GLU A 28 26.41 19.06 -14.79
CA GLU A 28 25.14 18.53 -15.30
C GLU A 28 25.29 17.07 -15.75
N VAL A 29 26.44 16.72 -16.34
CA VAL A 29 26.80 15.33 -16.66
C VAL A 29 27.02 14.49 -15.39
N VAL A 30 27.57 15.10 -14.33
CA VAL A 30 27.71 14.45 -13.01
C VAL A 30 26.35 14.27 -12.31
N GLN A 31 25.38 15.16 -12.52
CA GLN A 31 24.01 14.99 -11.99
C GLN A 31 23.18 13.95 -12.75
N ALA A 32 23.38 13.80 -14.06
CA ALA A 32 22.74 12.77 -14.88
C ALA A 32 23.24 11.35 -14.57
N ALA A 33 24.40 11.23 -13.92
CA ALA A 33 24.98 9.98 -13.48
C ALA A 33 24.67 9.66 -12.00
N LYS A 34 23.48 10.00 -11.51
CA LYS A 34 23.01 9.42 -10.23
C LYS A 34 22.80 7.93 -10.48
N PRO A 35 23.64 7.03 -9.94
CA PRO A 35 23.43 5.60 -10.15
C PRO A 35 22.02 5.26 -9.67
N ALA A 36 21.25 4.56 -10.50
CA ALA A 36 20.00 3.96 -10.07
C ALA A 36 20.28 3.25 -8.73
N PRO A 37 19.46 3.44 -7.69
CA PRO A 37 19.75 2.88 -6.38
C PRO A 37 19.92 1.37 -6.54
N SER A 38 21.18 0.94 -6.47
CA SER A 38 21.56 -0.46 -6.47
C SER A 38 21.02 -1.00 -5.15
N GLY A 39 19.85 -1.62 -5.22
CA GLY A 39 19.11 -2.11 -4.06
C GLY A 39 20.05 -2.88 -3.15
N ARG A 40 20.39 -2.26 -2.02
CA ARG A 40 21.29 -2.85 -1.03
C ARG A 40 20.70 -4.20 -0.63
N ARG A 41 21.52 -5.25 -0.56
CA ARG A 41 21.14 -6.62 -0.18
C ARG A 41 20.55 -6.77 1.25
N GLY A 42 20.18 -5.68 1.91
CA GLY A 42 19.55 -5.64 3.24
C GLY A 42 18.46 -4.59 3.42
N GLU A 43 17.99 -3.91 2.36
CA GLU A 43 16.84 -3.02 2.49
C GLU A 43 15.56 -3.84 2.63
N PHE A 44 15.00 -3.83 3.84
CA PHE A 44 13.66 -4.35 4.11
C PHE A 44 12.69 -3.72 3.13
N THR A 45 12.11 -4.55 2.27
CA THR A 45 11.07 -4.05 1.37
C THR A 45 9.85 -3.66 2.20
N PRO A 46 9.12 -2.58 1.83
CA PRO A 46 7.87 -2.21 2.51
C PRO A 46 6.88 -3.38 2.63
N GLU A 47 6.95 -4.32 1.68
CA GLU A 47 6.16 -5.54 1.63
C GLU A 47 6.56 -6.57 2.69
N GLN A 48 7.86 -6.77 2.93
CA GLN A 48 8.34 -7.61 4.02
C GLN A 48 7.97 -7.00 5.38
N GLY A 49 8.14 -5.68 5.55
CA GLY A 49 7.73 -4.99 6.76
C GLY A 49 6.24 -5.19 7.07
N GLN A 50 5.38 -5.03 6.05
CA GLN A 50 3.94 -5.28 6.20
C GLN A 50 3.61 -6.74 6.50
N ALA A 51 4.29 -7.70 5.86
CA ALA A 51 4.09 -9.13 6.12
C ALA A 51 4.50 -9.52 7.56
N VAL A 52 5.58 -8.95 8.09
CA VAL A 52 5.99 -9.15 9.48
C VAL A 52 4.95 -8.58 10.43
N THR A 53 4.52 -7.32 10.24
CA THR A 53 3.49 -6.71 11.09
C THR A 53 2.18 -7.52 11.07
N ARG A 54 1.76 -8.00 9.89
CA ARG A 54 0.60 -8.88 9.76
C ARG A 54 0.76 -10.16 10.58
N ALA A 55 1.89 -10.85 10.46
CA ALA A 55 2.15 -12.08 11.20
C ALA A 55 2.14 -11.86 12.72
N LEU A 56 2.68 -10.73 13.19
CA LEU A 56 2.65 -10.36 14.61
C LEU A 56 1.23 -10.08 15.11
N LEU A 57 0.43 -9.31 14.36
CA LEU A 57 -0.96 -9.05 14.69
C LEU A 57 -1.80 -10.33 14.67
N ALA A 58 -1.58 -11.20 13.69
CA ALA A 58 -2.24 -12.51 13.60
C ALA A 58 -1.86 -13.41 14.76
N ALA A 59 -0.59 -13.42 15.18
CA ALA A 59 -0.12 -14.20 16.32
C ALA A 59 -0.73 -13.70 17.63
N LEU A 60 -0.78 -12.38 17.83
CA LEU A 60 -1.43 -11.77 18.97
C LEU A 60 -2.93 -12.09 19.01
N GLY A 61 -3.64 -11.89 17.90
CA GLY A 61 -5.07 -12.19 17.79
C GLY A 61 -5.37 -13.67 18.02
N CYS A 62 -4.59 -14.57 17.42
CA CYS A 62 -4.69 -16.01 17.63
C CYS A 62 -4.46 -16.37 19.11
N GLY A 63 -3.44 -15.79 19.77
CA GLY A 63 -3.17 -16.00 21.19
C GLY A 63 -4.31 -15.53 22.10
N LEU A 64 -4.84 -14.33 21.85
CA LEU A 64 -5.99 -13.79 22.61
C LEU A 64 -7.23 -14.66 22.44
N LEU A 65 -7.54 -15.08 21.22
CA LEU A 65 -8.70 -15.94 20.94
C LEU A 65 -8.49 -17.37 21.45
N PHE A 66 -7.25 -17.86 21.48
CA PHE A 66 -6.90 -19.12 22.12
C PHE A 66 -7.16 -19.08 23.62
N VAL A 67 -6.89 -17.95 24.27
CA VAL A 67 -7.23 -17.76 25.69
C VAL A 67 -8.74 -17.65 25.85
N ALA A 68 -9.43 -16.87 25.01
CA ALA A 68 -10.88 -16.69 25.07
C ALA A 68 -11.66 -18.01 24.96
N GLN A 69 -11.24 -18.95 24.09
CA GLN A 69 -11.90 -20.27 24.03
C GLN A 69 -11.74 -21.09 25.33
N ARG A 70 -10.68 -20.85 26.13
CA ARG A 70 -10.53 -21.50 27.46
C ARG A 70 -11.53 -20.97 28.47
N PHE A 71 -12.07 -19.78 28.22
CA PHE A 71 -13.15 -19.18 29.00
C PHE A 71 -14.56 -19.49 28.44
N GLY A 72 -14.68 -20.44 27.50
CA GLY A 72 -15.96 -20.93 27.00
C GLY A 72 -16.51 -20.19 25.77
N HIS A 73 -15.74 -19.30 25.14
CA HIS A 73 -16.10 -18.74 23.84
C HIS A 73 -15.96 -19.79 22.72
N THR A 74 -16.75 -19.64 21.65
CA THR A 74 -16.72 -20.52 20.48
C THR A 74 -15.32 -20.60 19.86
N GLU A 75 -14.94 -21.77 19.36
CA GLU A 75 -13.63 -22.03 18.75
C GLU A 75 -13.49 -21.45 17.33
N THR A 76 -14.58 -21.10 16.65
CA THR A 76 -14.58 -20.62 15.26
C THR A 76 -13.65 -19.41 15.01
N PRO A 77 -13.67 -18.34 15.84
CA PRO A 77 -12.75 -17.21 15.67
C PRO A 77 -11.29 -17.61 15.89
N PHE A 78 -11.02 -18.52 16.83
CA PHE A 78 -9.68 -19.05 17.06
C PHE A 78 -9.19 -19.85 15.85
N LEU A 79 -9.98 -20.78 15.32
CA LEU A 79 -9.61 -21.57 14.15
C LEU A 79 -9.37 -20.69 12.92
N LEU A 80 -10.24 -19.71 12.69
CA LEU A 80 -10.10 -18.75 11.58
C LEU A 80 -8.80 -17.95 11.70
N THR A 81 -8.49 -17.43 12.88
CA THR A 81 -7.26 -16.64 13.10
C THR A 81 -6.00 -17.51 13.11
N ALA A 82 -6.08 -18.78 13.51
CA ALA A 82 -4.99 -19.74 13.39
C ALA A 82 -4.68 -20.08 11.92
N ILE A 83 -5.71 -20.31 11.10
CA ILE A 83 -5.55 -20.51 9.65
C ILE A 83 -4.94 -19.26 9.01
N TYR A 84 -5.42 -18.08 9.38
CA TYR A 84 -4.87 -16.81 8.88
C TYR A 84 -3.42 -16.60 9.31
N LEU A 85 -3.06 -16.92 10.55
CA LEU A 85 -1.68 -16.88 11.02
C LEU A 85 -0.79 -17.81 10.18
N LEU A 86 -1.23 -19.04 9.94
CA LEU A 86 -0.51 -19.97 9.06
C LEU A 86 -0.33 -19.39 7.66
N ALA A 87 -1.39 -18.85 7.06
CA ALA A 87 -1.33 -18.18 5.76
C ALA A 87 -0.36 -16.99 5.76
N SER A 88 -0.35 -16.20 6.84
CA SER A 88 0.56 -15.05 6.99
C SER A 88 2.02 -15.48 7.12
N LEU A 89 2.31 -16.58 7.85
CA LEU A 89 3.66 -17.12 7.97
C LEU A 89 4.15 -17.71 6.64
N LEU A 90 3.28 -18.43 5.91
CA LEU A 90 3.59 -18.92 4.58
C LEU A 90 3.86 -17.76 3.61
N TYR A 91 3.05 -16.70 3.66
CA TYR A 91 3.27 -15.50 2.85
C TYR A 91 4.61 -14.82 3.21
N LEU A 92 4.90 -14.65 4.49
CA LEU A 92 6.16 -14.07 4.97
C LEU A 92 7.37 -14.90 4.50
N SER A 93 7.28 -16.23 4.60
CA SER A 93 8.31 -17.14 4.08
C SER A 93 8.48 -17.00 2.57
N PHE A 94 7.36 -16.91 1.83
CA PHE A 94 7.36 -16.75 0.39
C PHE A 94 8.01 -15.43 -0.04
N VAL A 95 7.57 -14.29 0.51
CA VAL A 95 8.06 -12.95 0.14
C VAL A 95 9.52 -12.74 0.56
N SER A 96 9.96 -13.43 1.61
CA SER A 96 11.37 -13.41 2.03
C SER A 96 12.28 -14.19 1.08
N ARG A 97 11.73 -15.18 0.35
CA ARG A 97 12.48 -16.00 -0.62
C ARG A 97 12.36 -15.51 -2.06
N HIS A 98 11.23 -14.89 -2.43
CA HIS A 98 10.95 -14.46 -3.81
C HIS A 98 10.65 -12.96 -3.87
N ARG A 99 11.54 -12.21 -4.54
CA ARG A 99 11.46 -10.75 -4.67
C ARG A 99 10.54 -10.26 -5.81
N SER A 100 9.75 -11.15 -6.43
CA SER A 100 9.07 -10.84 -7.70
C SER A 100 7.85 -9.92 -7.53
N GLY A 101 7.81 -8.85 -8.33
CA GLY A 101 6.83 -7.75 -8.31
C GLY A 101 5.40 -8.07 -8.78
N MET A 102 4.78 -9.12 -8.25
CA MET A 102 3.37 -9.42 -8.51
C MET A 102 2.45 -8.51 -7.70
N LEU A 103 2.06 -7.37 -8.31
CA LEU A 103 1.20 -6.35 -7.70
C LEU A 103 -0.17 -6.89 -7.25
N TRP A 104 -0.73 -7.90 -7.94
CA TRP A 104 -2.02 -8.51 -7.60
C TRP A 104 -2.10 -9.09 -6.18
N ARG A 105 -0.98 -9.60 -5.65
CA ARG A 105 -0.92 -10.21 -4.31
C ARG A 105 -1.32 -9.24 -3.22
N ARG A 106 -1.05 -7.95 -3.42
CA ARG A 106 -1.36 -6.90 -2.45
C ARG A 106 -2.87 -6.71 -2.31
N TYR A 107 -3.61 -6.78 -3.40
CA TYR A 107 -5.08 -6.69 -3.37
C TYR A 107 -5.70 -7.88 -2.64
N VAL A 108 -5.24 -9.10 -2.94
CA VAL A 108 -5.72 -10.32 -2.27
C VAL A 108 -5.50 -10.22 -0.76
N LEU A 109 -4.33 -9.72 -0.35
CA LEU A 109 -4.02 -9.54 1.06
C LEU A 109 -4.85 -8.44 1.73
N ILE A 110 -5.08 -7.31 1.05
CA ILE A 110 -5.98 -6.26 1.56
C ILE A 110 -7.38 -6.83 1.82
N VAL A 111 -7.91 -7.59 0.85
CA VAL A 111 -9.22 -8.22 0.98
C VAL A 111 -9.24 -9.23 2.13
N LEU A 112 -8.19 -10.04 2.28
CA LEU A 112 -8.08 -11.01 3.37
C LEU A 112 -8.01 -10.33 4.74
N ASP A 113 -7.17 -9.30 4.87
CA ASP A 113 -6.97 -8.54 6.12
C ASP A 113 -8.28 -7.86 6.55
N LEU A 114 -8.96 -7.20 5.61
CA LEU A 114 -10.24 -6.53 5.87
C LEU A 114 -11.39 -7.52 6.08
N GLY A 115 -11.39 -8.64 5.36
CA GLY A 115 -12.41 -9.68 5.49
C GLY A 115 -12.39 -10.33 6.87
N ILE A 116 -11.20 -10.63 7.39
CA ILE A 116 -11.06 -11.17 8.76
C ILE A 116 -11.43 -10.12 9.80
N ALA A 117 -10.99 -8.86 9.63
CA ALA A 117 -11.37 -7.79 10.53
C ALA A 117 -12.90 -7.61 10.57
N ALA A 118 -13.57 -7.64 9.40
CA ALA A 118 -15.03 -7.57 9.30
C ALA A 118 -15.73 -8.76 9.94
N TYR A 119 -15.26 -9.98 9.71
CA TYR A 119 -15.82 -11.17 10.34
C TYR A 119 -15.73 -11.07 11.87
N LEU A 120 -14.56 -10.71 12.41
CA LEU A 120 -14.37 -10.59 13.85
C LEU A 120 -15.22 -9.46 14.44
N THR A 121 -15.33 -8.32 13.76
CA THR A 121 -16.24 -7.23 14.17
C THR A 121 -17.70 -7.70 14.22
N GLY A 122 -18.17 -8.42 13.21
CA GLY A 122 -19.54 -8.94 13.20
C GLY A 122 -19.79 -10.00 14.28
N HIS A 123 -18.81 -10.88 14.51
CA HIS A 123 -18.91 -11.98 15.46
C HIS A 123 -18.96 -11.52 16.92
N PHE A 124 -18.16 -10.52 17.29
CA PHE A 124 -18.06 -10.03 18.68
C PHE A 124 -19.06 -8.92 19.04
N GLN A 125 -20.00 -8.63 18.14
CA GLN A 125 -21.05 -7.63 18.32
C GLN A 125 -20.53 -6.27 18.83
N GLN A 126 -20.98 -5.80 20.00
CA GLN A 126 -20.55 -4.53 20.58
C GLN A 126 -19.04 -4.50 20.87
N ALA A 127 -18.45 -5.62 21.32
CA ALA A 127 -17.01 -5.73 21.51
C ALA A 127 -16.24 -5.75 20.17
N GLY A 128 -16.93 -6.03 19.05
CA GLY A 128 -16.38 -6.03 17.71
C GLY A 128 -15.82 -4.68 17.25
N VAL A 129 -16.22 -3.57 17.88
CA VAL A 129 -15.66 -2.24 17.61
C VAL A 129 -14.17 -2.16 17.95
N ALA A 130 -13.69 -3.01 18.86
CA ALA A 130 -12.27 -3.09 19.23
C ALA A 130 -11.36 -3.49 18.06
N PHE A 131 -11.90 -4.07 16.99
CA PHE A 131 -11.15 -4.42 15.77
C PHE A 131 -11.06 -3.25 14.76
N TYR A 132 -11.73 -2.12 14.99
CA TYR A 132 -11.66 -0.93 14.12
C TYR A 132 -10.22 -0.46 13.82
N PRO A 133 -9.26 -0.46 14.76
CA PRO A 133 -7.87 -0.13 14.46
C PRO A 133 -7.23 -1.01 13.38
N LEU A 134 -7.68 -2.26 13.18
CA LEU A 134 -7.19 -3.13 12.10
C LEU A 134 -7.60 -2.61 10.73
N PHE A 135 -8.82 -2.09 10.58
CA PHE A 135 -9.28 -1.46 9.34
C PHE A 135 -8.41 -0.27 8.98
N LEU A 136 -8.17 0.62 9.95
CA LEU A 136 -7.30 1.77 9.76
C LEU A 136 -5.87 1.36 9.42
N TRP A 137 -5.34 0.33 10.09
CA TRP A 137 -4.02 -0.20 9.81
C TRP A 137 -3.89 -0.68 8.35
N VAL A 138 -4.89 -1.39 7.81
CA VAL A 138 -4.87 -1.80 6.40
C VAL A 138 -5.03 -0.58 5.49
N MET A 139 -6.03 0.27 5.70
CA MET A 139 -6.36 1.38 4.81
C MET A 139 -5.21 2.39 4.72
N ILE A 140 -4.72 2.87 5.87
CA ILE A 140 -3.64 3.85 5.96
C ILE A 140 -2.30 3.20 5.62
N GLY A 141 -2.03 2.01 6.16
CA GLY A 141 -0.76 1.31 6.00
C GLY A 141 -0.48 0.89 4.56
N ASN A 142 -1.52 0.62 3.75
CA ASN A 142 -1.36 0.37 2.32
C ASN A 142 -1.22 1.68 1.52
N GLY A 143 -1.93 2.74 1.89
CA GLY A 143 -1.83 4.04 1.21
C GLY A 143 -0.45 4.68 1.29
N ILE A 144 0.16 4.68 2.48
CA ILE A 144 1.50 5.24 2.70
C ILE A 144 2.57 4.43 1.95
N ARG A 145 2.44 3.10 1.87
CA ARG A 145 3.49 2.20 1.33
C ARG A 145 3.39 1.97 -0.18
N TYR A 146 2.18 1.91 -0.72
CA TYR A 146 1.95 1.50 -2.12
C TYR A 146 1.27 2.57 -2.95
N GLY A 147 0.87 3.69 -2.36
CA GLY A 147 0.28 4.84 -3.03
C GLY A 147 -1.24 4.87 -3.00
N GLN A 148 -1.78 5.93 -3.62
CA GLN A 148 -3.18 6.33 -3.48
C GLN A 148 -4.19 5.32 -4.01
N HIS A 149 -3.88 4.60 -5.10
CA HIS A 149 -4.80 3.62 -5.68
C HIS A 149 -5.14 2.46 -4.72
N TYR A 150 -4.15 1.97 -3.96
CA TYR A 150 -4.37 0.92 -2.96
C TYR A 150 -5.14 1.46 -1.74
N MET A 151 -4.91 2.72 -1.37
CA MET A 151 -5.66 3.39 -0.32
C MET A 151 -7.15 3.46 -0.66
N GLN A 152 -7.49 3.95 -1.86
CA GLN A 152 -8.88 4.07 -2.29
C GLN A 152 -9.58 2.71 -2.31
N PHE A 153 -8.92 1.68 -2.85
CA PHE A 153 -9.46 0.32 -2.86
C PHE A 153 -9.68 -0.23 -1.44
N ALA A 154 -8.66 -0.13 -0.57
CA ALA A 154 -8.76 -0.58 0.82
C ALA A 154 -9.83 0.19 1.59
N THR A 155 -9.99 1.49 1.33
CA THR A 155 -11.01 2.33 1.97
C THR A 155 -12.41 1.93 1.54
N LEU A 156 -12.66 1.75 0.23
CA LEU A 156 -13.96 1.33 -0.27
C LEU A 156 -14.33 -0.05 0.29
N PHE A 157 -13.41 -1.01 0.20
CA PHE A 157 -13.66 -2.36 0.70
C PHE A 157 -13.79 -2.40 2.22
N GLY A 158 -12.97 -1.63 2.93
CA GLY A 158 -12.98 -1.53 4.39
C GLY A 158 -14.26 -0.89 4.91
N LEU A 159 -14.75 0.16 4.25
CA LEU A 159 -16.01 0.81 4.61
C LEU A 159 -17.19 -0.15 4.41
N LEU A 160 -17.26 -0.82 3.26
CA LEU A 160 -18.31 -1.82 2.99
C LEU A 160 -18.26 -2.98 4.00
N GLY A 161 -17.08 -3.53 4.25
CA GLY A 161 -16.90 -4.64 5.20
C GLY A 161 -17.25 -4.25 6.63
N PHE A 162 -16.81 -3.08 7.09
CA PHE A 162 -17.13 -2.58 8.43
C PHE A 162 -18.63 -2.28 8.57
N SER A 163 -19.25 -1.57 7.62
CA SER A 163 -20.68 -1.28 7.66
C SER A 163 -21.52 -2.55 7.63
N ALA A 164 -21.16 -3.54 6.81
CA ALA A 164 -21.85 -4.82 6.77
C ALA A 164 -21.71 -5.59 8.09
N ALA A 165 -20.51 -5.59 8.69
CA ALA A 165 -20.26 -6.22 9.99
C ALA A 165 -21.07 -5.56 11.11
N MET A 166 -21.17 -4.23 11.12
CA MET A 166 -21.94 -3.46 12.09
C MET A 166 -23.45 -3.62 11.93
N ALA A 167 -23.92 -3.80 10.69
CA ALA A 167 -25.32 -4.14 10.43
C ALA A 167 -25.62 -5.58 10.89
N HIS A 168 -24.72 -6.52 10.62
CA HIS A 168 -24.89 -7.92 11.01
C HIS A 168 -24.83 -8.14 12.52
N SER A 169 -24.00 -7.37 13.24
CA SER A 169 -23.91 -7.47 14.70
C SER A 169 -25.16 -6.99 15.43
N GLY A 170 -26.10 -6.33 14.73
CA GLY A 170 -27.27 -5.69 15.34
C GLY A 170 -26.95 -4.39 16.05
N PHE A 171 -25.69 -3.92 16.03
CA PHE A 171 -25.26 -2.70 16.70
C PHE A 171 -26.02 -1.47 16.22
N LEU A 172 -26.33 -1.39 14.93
CA LEU A 172 -27.04 -0.21 14.41
C LEU A 172 -28.49 -0.14 14.92
N TRP A 173 -29.10 -1.27 15.29
CA TRP A 173 -30.51 -1.37 15.66
C TRP A 173 -30.74 -1.53 17.18
N SER A 174 -29.66 -1.53 17.98
CA SER A 174 -29.69 -1.56 19.45
C SER A 174 -29.69 -0.15 20.02
#